data_AF-A0A0B3ABX6-F1
#
_entry.id   AF-A0A0B3ABX6-F1
#
_cell.length_a   1.000
_cell.length_b   1.000
_cell.length_c   1.000
_cell.angle_alpha   90.00
_cell.angle_beta   90.00
_cell.angle_gamma   90.00
#
_symmetry.space_group_name_H-M   'P 1'
#
loop_
_entity.id
_entity.type
_entity.pdbx_description
1 polymer ?
#
loop_
_entity_poly.entity_id
_entity_poly.type
_entity_poly.pdbx_seq_one_letter_code
_entity_poly.pdbx_strand_id
1 'polypeptide(L)'
;MKGFAKIFEAIVASIILLASLTFFFTPNVQKSEWDSTSLQIMAEDALESAYLNGTLARFVKTDNTTQLNAFFSEMLPKTVDFSIEVRGIPGKTINIACIGCSQTNLDDLSAIIANKDFTYKKKNTSINIQTLDLATQDVPEGAGILFFFDKSKIAVHQTKINDFLDTGGGVFLLSSLDSTDVGNTPIGNTFGLTWSGGTSNLQGRFEDVDGGIFNSNKPSHFIARYYANISTRHLPNVQTDPFSVFVSTGIGYQADGKDIVKTPDSRSYVRSNQIGRGRTIWLNDYNRVDHTCASCGPTRDTDNLTKAGIMWVSGERSKLDMIEKTPAPVNFKSSIFVFDGDVYIVDLTIWRIFF
;
A
#
# COMPACT_ATOMS: atom_id res chain seq x y z
N MET A 1 41.92 61.49 40.93
CA MET A 1 40.69 60.66 40.99
C MET A 1 39.95 60.49 39.66
N LYS A 2 39.99 61.45 38.72
CA LYS A 2 39.30 61.32 37.40
C LYS A 2 39.81 60.19 36.50
N GLY A 3 41.08 59.79 36.62
CA GLY A 3 41.65 58.68 35.84
C GLY A 3 41.13 57.30 36.25
N PHE A 4 40.91 57.08 37.55
CA PHE A 4 40.39 55.81 38.07
C PHE A 4 38.94 55.57 37.62
N ALA A 5 38.11 56.62 37.62
CA ALA A 5 36.74 56.55 37.13
C ALA A 5 36.66 56.13 35.65
N LYS A 6 37.54 56.67 34.80
CA LYS A 6 37.61 56.30 33.38
C LYS A 6 38.05 54.85 33.15
N ILE A 7 38.98 54.36 33.96
CA ILE A 7 39.43 52.96 33.90
C ILE A 7 38.29 52.04 34.32
N PHE A 8 37.58 52.38 35.40
CA PHE A 8 36.44 51.59 35.88
C PHE A 8 35.29 51.57 34.87
N GLU A 9 34.96 52.71 34.25
CA GLU A 9 33.94 52.82 33.21
C GLU A 9 34.28 51.98 31.98
N ALA A 10 35.55 51.96 31.55
CA ALA A 10 36.00 51.12 30.44
C ALA A 10 35.89 49.62 30.76
N ILE A 11 36.18 49.21 32.00
CA ILE A 11 36.02 47.81 32.45
C ILE A 11 34.54 47.42 32.44
N VAL A 12 33.67 48.26 33.01
CA VAL A 12 32.22 48.00 33.05
C VAL A 12 31.65 47.96 31.63
N ALA A 13 32.02 48.90 30.75
CA ALA A 13 31.61 48.91 29.36
C ALA A 13 32.07 47.65 28.61
N SER A 14 33.29 47.17 28.88
CA SER A 14 33.81 45.94 28.29
C SER A 14 33.05 44.70 28.76
N ILE A 15 32.70 44.62 30.06
CA ILE A 15 31.87 43.53 30.61
C ILE A 15 30.48 43.54 29.97
N ILE A 16 29.86 44.72 29.83
CA ILE A 16 28.54 44.86 29.18
C ILE A 16 28.61 44.45 27.71
N LEU A 17 29.66 44.86 26.99
CA LEU A 17 29.90 44.45 25.60
C LEU A 17 30.09 42.93 25.48
N LEU A 18 30.86 42.31 26.37
CA LEU A 18 31.07 40.86 26.36
C LEU A 18 29.79 40.08 26.68
N ALA A 19 29.01 40.57 27.66
CA ALA A 19 27.74 39.97 28.06
C ALA A 19 26.68 40.11 26.96
N SER A 20 26.61 41.26 26.29
CA SER A 20 25.72 41.45 25.14
C SER A 20 26.14 40.62 23.94
N LEU A 21 27.45 40.52 23.65
CA LEU A 21 27.98 39.63 22.62
C LEU A 21 27.62 38.17 22.90
N THR A 22 27.74 37.67 24.13
CA THR A 22 27.37 36.28 24.46
C THR A 22 25.86 36.03 24.41
N PHE A 23 25.03 37.05 24.62
CA PHE A 23 23.58 36.96 24.47
C PHE A 23 23.13 36.94 23.00
N PHE A 24 23.75 37.76 22.14
CA PHE A 24 23.42 37.83 20.70
C PHE A 24 24.14 36.77 19.86
N PHE A 25 25.31 36.32 20.30
CA PHE A 25 26.09 35.24 19.71
C PHE A 25 26.06 34.03 20.64
N THR A 26 24.86 33.49 20.91
CA THR A 26 24.77 32.13 21.45
C THR A 26 25.55 31.22 20.51
N PRO A 27 26.58 30.50 21.00
CA PRO A 27 27.28 29.53 20.17
C PRO A 27 26.21 28.61 19.60
N ASN A 28 26.26 28.41 18.29
CA ASN A 28 25.37 27.50 17.59
C ASN A 28 25.82 26.09 18.01
N VAL A 29 25.46 25.68 19.22
CA VAL A 29 25.73 24.34 19.73
C VAL A 29 24.91 23.44 18.83
N GLN A 30 25.59 22.75 17.92
CA GLN A 30 24.97 21.74 17.09
C GLN A 30 24.19 20.82 18.04
N LYS A 31 22.90 20.61 17.75
CA LYS A 31 22.08 19.69 18.55
C LYS A 31 22.83 18.36 18.62
N SER A 32 23.01 17.87 19.83
CA SER A 32 23.66 16.58 20.07
C SER A 32 22.90 15.49 19.31
N GLU A 33 23.57 14.83 18.35
CA GLU A 33 22.98 13.71 17.60
C GLU A 33 22.95 12.41 18.42
N TRP A 34 23.57 12.39 19.61
CA TRP A 34 23.63 11.22 20.49
C TRP A 34 22.26 10.62 20.80
N ASP A 35 21.24 11.47 21.00
CA ASP A 35 19.89 10.98 21.25
C ASP A 35 19.31 10.25 20.03
N SER A 36 19.56 10.76 18.81
CA SER A 36 19.15 10.11 17.57
C SER A 36 19.91 8.79 17.35
N THR A 37 21.23 8.80 17.53
CA THR A 37 22.06 7.60 17.40
C THR A 37 21.67 6.52 18.42
N SER A 38 21.31 6.92 19.65
CA SER A 38 20.84 5.97 20.66
C SER A 38 19.54 5.29 20.26
N LEU A 39 18.58 6.05 19.69
CA LEU A 39 17.33 5.48 19.19
C LEU A 39 17.58 4.58 17.97
N GLN A 40 18.51 4.96 17.11
CA GLN A 40 18.90 4.14 15.97
C GLN A 40 19.37 2.76 16.40
N ILE A 41 20.39 2.70 17.26
CA ILE A 41 20.97 1.42 17.71
C ILE A 41 19.91 0.59 18.43
N MET A 42 19.08 1.21 19.28
CA MET A 42 17.98 0.51 19.96
C MET A 42 16.97 -0.08 18.98
N ALA A 43 16.60 0.65 17.92
CA ALA A 43 15.65 0.16 16.93
C ALA A 43 16.22 -1.00 16.11
N GLU A 44 17.48 -0.88 15.68
CA GLU A 44 18.17 -1.93 14.92
C GLU A 44 18.35 -3.21 15.75
N ASP A 45 18.87 -3.10 16.98
CA ASP A 45 19.09 -4.24 17.87
C ASP A 45 17.76 -4.93 18.24
N ALA A 46 16.70 -4.16 18.51
CA ALA A 46 15.40 -4.70 18.86
C ALA A 46 14.73 -5.42 17.68
N LEU A 47 14.81 -4.83 16.49
CA LEU A 47 14.24 -5.42 15.29
C LEU A 47 15.00 -6.69 14.86
N GLU A 48 16.33 -6.66 14.90
CA GLU A 48 17.17 -7.83 14.59
C GLU A 48 16.92 -8.97 15.60
N SER A 49 16.83 -8.65 16.89
CA SER A 49 16.52 -9.65 17.93
C SER A 49 15.14 -10.30 17.72
N ALA A 50 14.12 -9.50 17.38
CA ALA A 50 12.77 -9.99 17.06
C ALA A 50 12.73 -10.85 15.79
N TYR A 51 13.60 -10.56 14.83
CA TYR A 51 13.76 -11.33 13.61
C TYR A 51 14.42 -12.68 13.89
N LEU A 52 15.60 -12.67 14.53
CA LEU A 52 16.40 -13.87 14.79
C LEU A 52 15.70 -14.88 15.71
N ASN A 53 14.89 -14.40 16.67
CA ASN A 53 14.12 -15.28 17.55
C ASN A 53 12.78 -15.77 16.96
N GLY A 54 12.43 -15.32 15.74
CA GLY A 54 11.22 -15.71 15.02
C GLY A 54 9.92 -15.04 15.50
N THR A 55 9.99 -14.04 16.39
CA THR A 55 8.81 -13.34 16.91
C THR A 55 8.08 -12.58 15.79
N LEU A 56 8.82 -11.93 14.88
CA LEU A 56 8.23 -11.24 13.73
C LEU A 56 7.43 -12.20 12.82
N ALA A 57 8.04 -13.34 12.47
CA ALA A 57 7.41 -14.35 11.62
C ALA A 57 6.14 -14.93 12.27
N ARG A 58 6.17 -15.16 13.59
CA ARG A 58 5.00 -15.62 14.34
C ARG A 58 3.91 -14.56 14.32
N PHE A 59 4.23 -13.30 14.62
CA PHE A 59 3.27 -12.20 14.57
C PHE A 59 2.59 -12.12 13.21
N VAL A 60 3.36 -12.13 12.12
CA VAL A 60 2.84 -12.04 10.76
C VAL A 60 1.88 -13.19 10.43
N LYS A 61 2.17 -14.41 10.90
CA LYS A 61 1.36 -15.60 10.63
C LYS A 61 0.12 -15.69 11.51
N THR A 62 0.25 -15.41 12.81
CA THR A 62 -0.81 -15.67 13.80
C THR A 62 -1.52 -14.41 14.30
N ASP A 63 -1.13 -13.23 13.82
CA ASP A 63 -1.65 -11.93 14.29
C ASP A 63 -1.56 -11.77 15.82
N ASN A 64 -0.49 -12.30 16.43
CA ASN A 64 -0.31 -12.23 17.87
C ASN A 64 0.27 -10.88 18.29
N THR A 65 -0.55 -9.83 18.17
CA THR A 65 -0.19 -8.45 18.53
C THR A 65 0.24 -8.34 19.98
N THR A 66 -0.42 -9.06 20.89
CA THR A 66 -0.10 -9.07 22.33
C THR A 66 1.31 -9.56 22.60
N GLN A 67 1.72 -10.68 22.01
CA GLN A 67 3.07 -11.23 22.22
C GLN A 67 4.15 -10.32 21.65
N LEU A 68 3.91 -9.75 20.46
CA LEU A 68 4.87 -8.83 19.86
C LEU A 68 5.00 -7.54 20.67
N ASN A 69 3.87 -6.98 21.11
CA ASN A 69 3.86 -5.80 21.95
C ASN A 69 4.57 -6.05 23.27
N ALA A 70 4.33 -7.19 23.92
CA ALA A 70 5.04 -7.59 25.13
C ALA A 70 6.55 -7.70 24.89
N PHE A 71 6.97 -8.34 23.80
CA PHE A 71 8.39 -8.48 23.44
C PHE A 71 9.10 -7.11 23.34
N PHE A 72 8.55 -6.19 22.54
CA PHE A 72 9.17 -4.86 22.37
C PHE A 72 9.04 -3.98 23.61
N SER A 73 7.95 -4.10 24.37
CA SER A 73 7.79 -3.36 25.64
C SER A 73 8.74 -3.82 26.74
N GLU A 74 9.14 -5.10 26.73
CA GLU A 74 10.15 -5.63 27.65
C GLU A 74 11.58 -5.27 27.22
N MET A 75 11.81 -5.20 25.90
CA MET A 75 13.14 -4.91 25.33
C MET A 75 13.48 -3.42 25.33
N LEU A 76 12.50 -2.55 25.09
CA LEU A 76 12.71 -1.12 25.00
C LEU A 76 12.57 -0.44 26.38
N PRO A 77 13.34 0.62 26.66
CA PRO A 77 13.16 1.40 27.89
C PRO A 77 11.75 2.00 27.97
N LYS A 78 11.19 2.13 29.18
CA LYS A 78 9.86 2.74 29.42
C LYS A 78 9.71 4.20 28.94
N THR A 79 10.83 4.86 28.62
CA THR A 79 10.87 6.22 28.08
C THR A 79 10.70 6.26 26.56
N VAL A 80 10.64 5.09 25.91
CA VAL A 80 10.51 4.92 24.46
C VAL A 80 9.18 4.23 24.16
N ASP A 81 8.49 4.74 23.14
CA ASP A 81 7.35 4.08 22.53
C ASP A 81 7.71 3.63 21.11
N PHE A 82 6.90 2.75 20.55
CA PHE A 82 7.15 2.17 19.25
C PHE A 82 5.87 1.93 18.45
N SER A 83 6.07 1.81 17.13
CA SER A 83 5.10 1.39 16.14
C SER A 83 5.77 0.40 15.21
N ILE A 84 5.04 -0.65 14.85
CA ILE A 84 5.51 -1.65 13.88
C ILE A 84 4.58 -1.65 12.68
N GLU A 85 5.18 -1.59 11.50
CA GLU A 85 4.49 -1.66 10.22
C GLU A 85 5.08 -2.80 9.39
N VAL A 86 4.23 -3.68 8.87
CA VAL A 86 4.62 -4.73 7.94
C VAL A 86 4.16 -4.35 6.54
N ARG A 87 5.07 -4.40 5.57
CA ARG A 87 4.83 -4.07 4.16
C ARG A 87 5.15 -5.25 3.25
N GLY A 88 4.38 -5.44 2.18
CA GLY A 88 4.59 -6.49 1.17
C GLY A 88 3.76 -7.77 1.37
N ILE A 89 2.85 -7.75 2.36
CA ILE A 89 1.82 -8.77 2.57
C ILE A 89 0.46 -8.11 2.86
N PRO A 90 -0.68 -8.73 2.49
CA PRO A 90 -2.00 -8.18 2.78
C PRO A 90 -2.23 -8.02 4.29
N GLY A 91 -3.00 -7.00 4.66
CA GLY A 91 -3.50 -6.83 6.02
C GLY A 91 -4.39 -8.00 6.48
N LYS A 92 -4.69 -8.06 7.78
CA LYS A 92 -5.65 -9.04 8.30
C LYS A 92 -7.06 -8.78 7.77
N THR A 93 -7.49 -7.53 7.79
CA THR A 93 -8.80 -7.14 7.27
C THR A 93 -8.58 -6.16 6.12
N ILE A 94 -9.14 -6.47 4.95
CA ILE A 94 -9.17 -5.56 3.80
C ILE A 94 -10.58 -4.94 3.75
N ASN A 95 -10.67 -3.65 4.04
CA ASN A 95 -11.93 -2.91 3.99
C ASN A 95 -12.15 -2.31 2.60
N ILE A 96 -13.21 -2.75 1.93
CA ILE A 96 -13.63 -2.28 0.61
C ILE A 96 -14.87 -1.42 0.76
N ALA A 97 -14.78 -0.16 0.35
CA ALA A 97 -15.93 0.72 0.16
C ALA A 97 -16.41 0.62 -1.29
N CYS A 98 -17.57 -0.02 -1.50
CA CYS A 98 -18.22 -0.15 -2.81
C CYS A 98 -19.00 1.14 -3.11
N ILE A 99 -18.53 1.91 -4.09
CA ILE A 99 -19.04 3.25 -4.36
C ILE A 99 -20.32 3.21 -5.20
N GLY A 100 -21.42 3.71 -4.63
CA GLY A 100 -22.71 3.79 -5.32
C GLY A 100 -23.27 2.43 -5.72
N CYS A 101 -22.88 1.36 -5.02
CA CYS A 101 -23.31 0.01 -5.34
C CYS A 101 -24.76 -0.23 -4.90
N SER A 102 -25.58 -0.75 -5.82
CA SER A 102 -26.87 -1.36 -5.49
C SER A 102 -26.66 -2.68 -4.72
N GLN A 103 -27.74 -3.23 -4.15
CA GLN A 103 -27.67 -4.55 -3.51
C GLN A 103 -27.16 -5.63 -4.49
N THR A 104 -27.60 -5.58 -5.75
CA THR A 104 -27.13 -6.50 -6.80
C THR A 104 -25.62 -6.38 -7.03
N ASN A 105 -25.07 -5.16 -7.08
CA ASN A 105 -23.62 -4.97 -7.24
C ASN A 105 -22.83 -5.50 -6.03
N LEU A 106 -23.39 -5.39 -4.82
CA LEU A 106 -22.77 -5.96 -3.61
C LEU A 106 -22.79 -7.49 -3.61
N ASP A 107 -23.89 -8.07 -4.08
CA ASP A 107 -24.04 -9.52 -4.20
C ASP A 107 -23.07 -10.06 -5.24
N ASP A 108 -22.96 -9.38 -6.39
CA ASP A 108 -21.96 -9.65 -7.44
C ASP A 108 -20.54 -9.57 -6.88
N LEU A 109 -20.18 -8.46 -6.21
CA LEU A 109 -18.84 -8.31 -5.63
C LEU A 109 -18.56 -9.36 -4.55
N SER A 110 -19.56 -9.70 -3.74
CA SER A 110 -19.44 -10.77 -2.74
C SER A 110 -19.25 -12.14 -3.39
N ALA A 111 -19.89 -12.41 -4.52
CA ALA A 111 -19.74 -13.63 -5.30
C ALA A 111 -18.35 -13.71 -5.95
N ILE A 112 -17.89 -12.63 -6.61
CA ILE A 112 -16.54 -12.51 -7.20
C ILE A 112 -15.46 -12.80 -6.16
N ILE A 113 -15.59 -12.23 -4.95
CA ILE A 113 -14.57 -12.36 -3.91
C ILE A 113 -14.51 -13.78 -3.34
N ALA A 114 -15.63 -14.50 -3.30
CA ALA A 114 -15.82 -15.88 -2.82
C ALA A 114 -14.95 -16.30 -1.61
N ASN A 115 -15.57 -16.68 -0.49
CA ASN A 115 -14.86 -16.92 0.78
C ASN A 115 -14.10 -15.65 1.23
N LYS A 116 -14.86 -14.72 1.83
CA LYS A 116 -14.34 -13.46 2.36
C LYS A 116 -13.24 -13.69 3.40
N ASP A 117 -13.34 -14.78 4.15
CA ASP A 117 -12.30 -15.29 5.03
C ASP A 117 -11.47 -16.36 4.32
N PHE A 118 -10.16 -16.14 4.23
CA PHE A 118 -9.25 -17.07 3.58
C PHE A 118 -7.85 -17.01 4.22
N THR A 119 -7.05 -18.04 3.96
CA THR A 119 -5.69 -18.11 4.48
C THR A 119 -4.68 -17.84 3.37
N TYR A 120 -3.92 -16.76 3.50
CA TYR A 120 -2.77 -16.48 2.63
C TYR A 120 -1.47 -16.80 3.39
N LYS A 121 -0.75 -17.84 2.95
CA LYS A 121 0.54 -18.26 3.55
C LYS A 121 0.49 -18.40 5.09
N LYS A 122 -0.54 -19.08 5.59
CA LYS A 122 -0.81 -19.31 7.03
C LYS A 122 -1.26 -18.06 7.81
N LYS A 123 -1.40 -16.90 7.17
CA LYS A 123 -2.07 -15.73 7.74
C LYS A 123 -3.55 -15.77 7.36
N ASN A 124 -4.42 -15.61 8.34
CA ASN A 124 -5.85 -15.43 8.09
C ASN A 124 -6.12 -13.99 7.65
N THR A 125 -6.76 -13.84 6.51
CA THR A 125 -7.17 -12.56 5.93
C THR A 125 -8.68 -12.59 5.69
N SER A 126 -9.36 -11.51 6.04
CA SER A 126 -10.77 -11.29 5.80
C SER A 126 -11.00 -10.07 4.91
N ILE A 127 -12.05 -10.10 4.10
CA ILE A 127 -12.48 -8.98 3.26
C ILE A 127 -13.83 -8.49 3.76
N ASN A 128 -13.86 -7.24 4.21
CA ASN A 128 -15.08 -6.57 4.60
C ASN A 128 -15.53 -5.64 3.47
N ILE A 129 -16.80 -5.68 3.11
CA ILE A 129 -17.37 -4.90 2.01
C ILE A 129 -18.50 -4.06 2.58
N GLN A 130 -18.42 -2.74 2.39
CA GLN A 130 -19.46 -1.80 2.79
C GLN A 130 -19.82 -0.90 1.62
N THR A 131 -21.09 -0.52 1.51
CA THR A 131 -21.51 0.51 0.55
C THR A 131 -21.07 1.88 1.04
N LEU A 132 -20.67 2.74 0.10
CA LEU A 132 -20.37 4.14 0.37
C LEU A 132 -20.96 5.00 -0.75
N ASP A 133 -21.63 6.08 -0.38
CA ASP A 133 -22.02 7.12 -1.33
C ASP A 133 -21.15 8.36 -1.14
N LEU A 134 -20.18 8.56 -2.03
CA LEU A 134 -19.25 9.70 -1.99
C LEU A 134 -19.94 11.05 -2.21
N ALA A 135 -21.18 11.08 -2.70
CA ALA A 135 -21.94 12.31 -2.83
C ALA A 135 -22.40 12.85 -1.47
N THR A 136 -22.68 11.96 -0.52
CA THR A 136 -23.27 12.31 0.78
C THR A 136 -22.34 12.05 1.97
N GLN A 137 -21.31 11.22 1.79
CA GLN A 137 -20.42 10.77 2.85
C GLN A 137 -18.94 10.96 2.46
N ASP A 138 -18.09 11.13 3.47
CA ASP A 138 -16.64 11.07 3.31
C ASP A 138 -16.13 9.64 3.41
N VAL A 139 -14.90 9.40 2.93
CA VAL A 139 -14.30 8.08 2.97
C VAL A 139 -14.06 7.68 4.43
N PRO A 140 -14.61 6.54 4.91
CA PRO A 140 -14.44 6.12 6.29
C PRO A 140 -12.97 5.91 6.66
N GLU A 141 -12.62 6.29 7.88
CA GLU A 141 -11.30 6.01 8.46
C GLU A 141 -11.05 4.49 8.47
N GLY A 142 -9.96 4.05 7.83
CA GLY A 142 -9.62 2.64 7.69
C GLY A 142 -10.20 1.93 6.45
N ALA A 143 -10.92 2.63 5.55
CA ALA A 143 -11.20 2.10 4.22
C ALA A 143 -9.88 1.93 3.45
N GLY A 144 -9.59 0.71 2.98
CA GLY A 144 -8.37 0.42 2.23
C GLY A 144 -8.56 0.58 0.73
N ILE A 145 -9.78 0.35 0.23
CA ILE A 145 -10.08 0.32 -1.20
C ILE A 145 -11.41 1.03 -1.49
N LEU A 146 -11.44 1.90 -2.50
CA LEU A 146 -12.67 2.35 -3.16
C LEU A 146 -12.91 1.48 -4.41
N PHE A 147 -14.00 0.72 -4.41
CA PHE A 147 -14.35 -0.18 -5.51
C PHE A 147 -15.49 0.41 -6.33
N PHE A 148 -15.31 0.41 -7.66
CA PHE A 148 -16.26 0.98 -8.61
C PHE A 148 -16.66 -0.07 -9.65
N PHE A 149 -17.97 -0.24 -9.84
CA PHE A 149 -18.53 -0.87 -11.05
C PHE A 149 -18.89 0.17 -12.11
N ASP A 150 -19.31 1.37 -11.69
CA ASP A 150 -19.73 2.44 -12.58
C ASP A 150 -18.58 3.43 -12.81
N LYS A 151 -18.00 3.38 -14.01
CA LYS A 151 -16.90 4.27 -14.43
C LYS A 151 -17.27 5.76 -14.36
N SER A 152 -18.54 6.12 -14.51
CA SER A 152 -18.98 7.53 -14.47
C SER A 152 -18.74 8.17 -13.09
N LYS A 153 -18.78 7.38 -12.02
CA LYS A 153 -18.55 7.83 -10.65
C LYS A 153 -17.11 8.28 -10.39
N ILE A 154 -16.14 7.77 -11.16
CA ILE A 154 -14.75 8.21 -11.07
C ILE A 154 -14.64 9.70 -11.42
N ALA A 155 -15.23 10.10 -12.55
CA ALA A 155 -15.19 11.49 -13.00
C ALA A 155 -15.93 12.44 -12.05
N VAL A 156 -17.07 12.00 -11.49
CA VAL A 156 -17.87 12.81 -10.56
C VAL A 156 -17.14 13.06 -9.24
N HIS A 157 -16.37 12.09 -8.74
CA HIS A 157 -15.74 12.14 -7.42
C HIS A 157 -14.21 12.27 -7.46
N GLN A 158 -13.63 12.76 -8.57
CA GLN A 158 -12.19 12.78 -8.80
C GLN A 158 -11.38 13.43 -7.67
N THR A 159 -11.87 14.54 -7.09
CA THR A 159 -11.17 15.22 -5.99
C THR A 159 -11.04 14.32 -4.77
N LYS A 160 -12.14 13.72 -4.29
CA LYS A 160 -12.13 12.78 -3.16
C LYS A 160 -11.27 11.54 -3.45
N ILE A 161 -11.28 11.08 -4.70
CA ILE A 161 -10.43 9.95 -5.14
C ILE A 161 -8.95 10.32 -5.06
N ASN A 162 -8.56 11.50 -5.53
CA ASN A 162 -7.18 11.98 -5.46
C ASN A 162 -6.72 12.14 -4.01
N ASP A 163 -7.53 12.75 -3.15
CA ASP A 163 -7.23 12.89 -1.72
C ASP A 163 -7.03 11.52 -1.07
N PHE A 164 -7.89 10.55 -1.40
CA PHE A 164 -7.75 9.18 -0.91
C PHE A 164 -6.47 8.50 -1.41
N LEU A 165 -6.09 8.68 -2.68
CA LEU A 165 -4.84 8.16 -3.23
C LEU A 165 -3.60 8.80 -2.59
N ASP A 166 -3.65 10.08 -2.26
CA ASP A 166 -2.54 10.79 -1.60
C ASP A 166 -2.27 10.26 -0.19
N THR A 167 -3.32 9.78 0.50
CA THR A 167 -3.18 9.09 1.80
C THR A 167 -2.66 7.65 1.69
N GLY A 168 -2.54 7.11 0.47
CA GLY A 168 -2.10 5.74 0.22
C GLY A 168 -3.22 4.72 0.03
N GLY A 169 -4.45 5.17 -0.17
CA GLY A 169 -5.61 4.33 -0.46
C GLY A 169 -5.53 3.63 -1.83
N GLY A 170 -6.36 2.61 -2.00
CA GLY A 170 -6.48 1.84 -3.24
C GLY A 170 -7.75 2.16 -4.04
N VAL A 171 -7.67 2.31 -5.37
CA VAL A 171 -8.86 2.47 -6.22
C VAL A 171 -8.97 1.30 -7.19
N PHE A 172 -10.10 0.61 -7.19
CA PHE A 172 -10.36 -0.52 -8.08
C PHE A 172 -11.57 -0.21 -8.98
N LEU A 173 -11.38 -0.32 -10.29
CA LEU A 173 -12.46 -0.18 -11.27
C LEU A 173 -12.66 -1.50 -12.02
N LEU A 174 -13.86 -2.05 -11.92
CA LEU A 174 -14.32 -3.20 -12.71
C LEU A 174 -15.37 -2.71 -13.71
N SER A 175 -14.95 -2.39 -14.93
CA SER A 175 -15.85 -1.83 -15.95
C SER A 175 -15.28 -1.96 -17.36
N SER A 176 -16.17 -2.08 -18.34
CA SER A 176 -15.84 -1.93 -19.76
C SER A 176 -15.56 -0.48 -20.09
N LEU A 177 -14.44 -0.24 -20.75
CA LEU A 177 -14.00 1.09 -21.17
C LEU A 177 -13.95 1.18 -22.70
N ASP A 178 -14.19 2.37 -23.22
CA ASP A 178 -14.12 2.70 -24.64
C ASP A 178 -13.12 3.85 -24.90
N SER A 179 -13.01 4.28 -26.16
CA SER A 179 -12.07 5.33 -26.56
C SER A 179 -12.31 6.68 -25.88
N THR A 180 -13.51 6.94 -25.37
CA THR A 180 -13.86 8.19 -24.69
C THR A 180 -13.46 8.20 -23.22
N ASP A 181 -13.21 7.04 -22.62
CA ASP A 181 -12.84 6.91 -21.21
C ASP A 181 -11.33 7.01 -20.96
N VAL A 182 -10.49 7.03 -22.00
CA VAL A 182 -9.03 6.88 -21.87
C VAL A 182 -8.27 8.11 -22.39
N GLY A 183 -6.97 8.18 -22.16
CA GLY A 183 -6.15 9.35 -22.49
C GLY A 183 -6.27 10.43 -21.42
N ASN A 184 -6.46 11.69 -21.82
CA ASN A 184 -6.52 12.86 -20.92
C ASN A 184 -7.88 13.00 -20.20
N THR A 185 -8.48 11.89 -19.79
CA THR A 185 -9.76 11.85 -19.06
C THR A 185 -9.48 11.54 -17.57
N PRO A 186 -10.45 11.79 -16.66
CA PRO A 186 -10.30 11.42 -15.26
C PRO A 186 -9.96 9.93 -15.05
N ILE A 187 -10.63 9.04 -15.79
CA ILE A 187 -10.37 7.58 -15.76
C ILE A 187 -8.99 7.28 -16.36
N GLY A 188 -8.68 7.83 -17.54
CA GLY A 188 -7.40 7.65 -18.22
C GLY A 188 -6.22 8.07 -17.36
N ASN A 189 -6.32 9.20 -16.67
CA ASN A 189 -5.28 9.68 -15.75
C ASN A 189 -5.17 8.80 -14.49
N THR A 190 -6.30 8.42 -13.90
CA THR A 190 -6.33 7.62 -12.65
C THR A 190 -5.72 6.22 -12.84
N PHE A 191 -6.02 5.56 -13.96
CA PHE A 191 -5.56 4.20 -14.25
C PHE A 191 -4.40 4.15 -15.25
N GLY A 192 -3.90 5.31 -15.71
CA GLY A 192 -2.81 5.42 -16.67
C GLY A 192 -3.13 4.77 -18.01
N LEU A 193 -4.35 4.92 -18.51
CA LEU A 193 -4.86 4.22 -19.70
C LEU A 193 -4.75 5.08 -20.96
N THR A 194 -4.32 4.48 -22.07
CA THR A 194 -4.33 5.13 -23.39
C THR A 194 -4.97 4.25 -24.45
N TRP A 195 -5.72 4.86 -25.37
CA TRP A 195 -6.36 4.13 -26.44
C TRP A 195 -5.35 3.63 -27.48
N SER A 196 -5.46 2.38 -27.90
CA SER A 196 -5.01 1.94 -29.22
C SER A 196 -6.10 1.06 -29.82
N GLY A 197 -6.64 1.45 -30.98
CA GLY A 197 -7.75 0.71 -31.62
C GLY A 197 -7.35 -0.69 -32.12
N GLY A 198 -8.35 -1.57 -32.29
CA GLY A 198 -8.24 -2.85 -33.02
C GLY A 198 -9.33 -3.88 -32.63
N THR A 199 -9.36 -5.05 -33.29
CA THR A 199 -10.24 -6.21 -32.97
C THR A 199 -9.55 -7.25 -32.09
N SER A 200 -10.21 -7.79 -31.07
CA SER A 200 -9.61 -8.65 -30.02
C SER A 200 -9.08 -10.00 -30.51
N ASN A 201 -7.93 -10.41 -29.96
CA ASN A 201 -7.65 -11.82 -29.66
C ASN A 201 -8.28 -12.20 -28.31
N LEU A 202 -8.77 -13.44 -28.20
CA LEU A 202 -9.60 -13.91 -27.07
C LEU A 202 -8.81 -14.37 -25.84
N GLN A 203 -7.47 -14.35 -25.88
CA GLN A 203 -6.63 -14.91 -24.81
C GLN A 203 -5.58 -13.93 -24.31
N GLY A 204 -5.70 -13.57 -23.04
CA GLY A 204 -4.72 -12.76 -22.31
C GLY A 204 -3.77 -13.66 -21.54
N ARG A 205 -2.61 -13.14 -21.16
CA ARG A 205 -1.67 -13.78 -20.25
C ARG A 205 -1.18 -12.74 -19.27
N PHE A 206 -0.70 -13.16 -18.09
CA PHE A 206 0.01 -12.22 -17.24
C PHE A 206 1.12 -11.56 -18.05
N GLU A 207 1.17 -10.25 -17.99
CA GLU A 207 2.34 -9.52 -18.46
C GLU A 207 3.46 -9.88 -17.49
N ASP A 208 4.30 -10.83 -17.84
CA ASP A 208 5.63 -10.82 -17.24
C ASP A 208 6.72 -11.24 -18.22
N VAL A 209 7.81 -10.49 -18.04
CA VAL A 209 9.18 -10.69 -18.47
C VAL A 209 9.60 -10.59 -19.94
N ASP A 210 10.53 -9.65 -20.17
CA ASP A 210 11.67 -9.85 -21.07
C ASP A 210 12.43 -11.17 -20.77
N GLY A 211 11.98 -12.30 -21.34
CA GLY A 211 12.75 -13.55 -21.34
C GLY A 211 12.54 -14.52 -20.16
N GLY A 212 11.38 -14.52 -19.49
CA GLY A 212 10.97 -15.59 -18.55
C GLY A 212 11.40 -15.47 -17.07
N ILE A 213 12.11 -14.42 -16.69
CA ILE A 213 12.55 -14.07 -15.31
C ILE A 213 11.60 -13.08 -14.59
N PHE A 214 10.75 -13.52 -13.66
CA PHE A 214 9.83 -12.62 -12.92
C PHE A 214 10.48 -11.29 -12.50
N ASN A 215 9.95 -10.16 -12.99
CA ASN A 215 10.46 -8.86 -12.59
C ASN A 215 9.77 -8.45 -11.27
N SER A 216 10.49 -8.64 -10.16
CA SER A 216 10.01 -8.30 -8.80
C SER A 216 9.65 -6.83 -8.61
N ASN A 217 9.93 -5.97 -9.59
CA ASN A 217 9.59 -4.55 -9.55
C ASN A 217 8.27 -4.23 -10.28
N LYS A 218 7.65 -5.20 -10.98
CA LYS A 218 6.39 -4.98 -11.70
C LYS A 218 5.18 -5.36 -10.85
N PRO A 219 4.07 -4.59 -10.90
CA PRO A 219 2.80 -4.94 -10.25
C PRO A 219 2.28 -6.32 -10.65
N SER A 220 2.47 -6.71 -11.92
CA SER A 220 2.05 -8.01 -12.46
C SER A 220 2.65 -9.19 -11.69
N HIS A 221 3.91 -9.10 -11.25
CA HIS A 221 4.57 -10.13 -10.44
C HIS A 221 3.83 -10.36 -9.11
N PHE A 222 3.52 -9.28 -8.38
CA PHE A 222 2.84 -9.38 -7.09
C PHE A 222 1.43 -9.94 -7.24
N ILE A 223 0.69 -9.50 -8.26
CA ILE A 223 -0.67 -9.97 -8.50
C ILE A 223 -0.67 -11.43 -8.97
N ALA A 224 0.25 -11.83 -9.85
CA ALA A 224 0.41 -13.23 -10.26
C ALA A 224 0.72 -14.15 -9.07
N ARG A 225 1.51 -13.68 -8.10
CA ARG A 225 1.79 -14.39 -6.84
C ARG A 225 0.55 -14.60 -5.98
N TYR A 226 -0.27 -13.57 -5.81
CA TYR A 226 -1.54 -13.71 -5.10
C TYR A 226 -2.48 -14.66 -5.83
N TYR A 227 -2.59 -14.50 -7.15
CA TYR A 227 -3.41 -15.31 -8.00
C TYR A 227 -3.04 -16.80 -7.91
N ALA A 228 -1.75 -17.13 -8.05
CA ALA A 228 -1.23 -18.49 -7.94
C ALA A 228 -1.62 -19.15 -6.61
N ASN A 229 -1.51 -18.40 -5.51
CA ASN A 229 -1.87 -18.89 -4.18
C ASN A 229 -3.39 -19.16 -4.05
N ILE A 230 -4.22 -18.18 -4.43
CA ILE A 230 -5.69 -18.28 -4.33
C ILE A 230 -6.25 -19.38 -5.25
N SER A 231 -5.72 -19.47 -6.48
CA SER A 231 -6.17 -20.44 -7.48
C SER A 231 -5.53 -21.82 -7.32
N THR A 232 -4.60 -21.99 -6.38
CA THR A 232 -3.76 -23.19 -6.20
C THR A 232 -2.89 -23.55 -7.42
N ARG A 233 -2.70 -22.63 -8.37
CA ARG A 233 -1.86 -22.82 -9.55
C ARG A 233 -0.39 -22.55 -9.22
N HIS A 234 0.52 -23.22 -9.94
CA HIS A 234 1.94 -22.94 -9.83
C HIS A 234 2.33 -21.69 -10.65
N LEU A 235 3.19 -20.83 -10.10
CA LEU A 235 3.63 -19.57 -10.73
C LEU A 235 4.14 -19.72 -12.18
N PRO A 236 4.97 -20.72 -12.54
CA PRO A 236 5.38 -20.92 -13.94
C PRO A 236 4.20 -21.21 -14.89
N ASN A 237 3.18 -21.92 -14.40
CA ASN A 237 1.98 -22.22 -15.18
C ASN A 237 1.14 -20.96 -15.36
N VAL A 238 0.97 -20.16 -14.31
CA VAL A 238 0.19 -18.91 -14.33
C VAL A 238 0.65 -17.93 -15.42
N GLN A 239 1.94 -17.91 -15.76
CA GLN A 239 2.47 -17.08 -16.86
C GLN A 239 2.05 -17.55 -18.25
N THR A 240 1.97 -18.87 -18.43
CA THR A 240 1.73 -19.49 -19.74
C THR A 240 0.27 -19.88 -19.94
N ASP A 241 -0.48 -19.97 -18.84
CA ASP A 241 -1.92 -20.24 -18.80
C ASP A 241 -2.68 -19.06 -19.41
N PRO A 242 -3.40 -19.27 -20.52
CA PRO A 242 -4.22 -18.22 -21.09
C PRO A 242 -5.41 -17.92 -20.17
N PHE A 243 -5.64 -16.64 -19.90
CA PHE A 243 -6.90 -16.13 -19.43
C PHE A 243 -7.87 -16.07 -20.60
N SER A 244 -9.02 -16.70 -20.46
CA SER A 244 -10.13 -16.44 -21.37
C SER A 244 -10.58 -15.00 -21.16
N VAL A 245 -10.60 -14.23 -22.24
CA VAL A 245 -10.98 -12.82 -22.20
C VAL A 245 -12.38 -12.67 -22.75
N PHE A 246 -13.25 -11.99 -21.99
CA PHE A 246 -14.70 -12.05 -22.19
C PHE A 246 -15.28 -10.98 -23.12
N VAL A 247 -14.47 -10.00 -23.54
CA VAL A 247 -14.94 -8.84 -24.33
C VAL A 247 -13.91 -8.41 -25.37
N SER A 248 -14.41 -7.82 -26.47
CA SER A 248 -13.64 -7.54 -27.69
C SER A 248 -12.83 -6.23 -27.67
N THR A 249 -12.95 -5.44 -26.61
CA THR A 249 -12.33 -4.12 -26.47
C THR A 249 -11.29 -4.13 -25.36
N GLY A 250 -10.04 -4.45 -25.71
CA GLY A 250 -8.88 -4.19 -24.85
C GLY A 250 -8.37 -2.76 -25.01
N ILE A 251 -7.74 -2.20 -23.97
CA ILE A 251 -7.08 -0.88 -24.03
C ILE A 251 -5.65 -1.05 -24.54
N GLY A 252 -5.15 -0.04 -25.25
CA GLY A 252 -3.84 -0.12 -25.87
C GLY A 252 -2.69 -0.24 -24.90
N TYR A 253 -1.69 -1.01 -25.30
CA TYR A 253 -0.44 -1.17 -24.56
C TYR A 253 0.37 0.11 -24.52
N GLN A 254 0.93 0.37 -23.35
CA GLN A 254 2.09 1.23 -23.18
C GLN A 254 3.21 0.39 -22.59
N ALA A 255 4.42 0.51 -23.14
CA ALA A 255 5.61 -0.17 -22.63
C ALA A 255 6.13 0.46 -21.33
N ASP A 256 5.25 0.62 -20.34
CA ASP A 256 5.53 1.28 -19.07
C ASP A 256 5.45 0.34 -17.86
N GLY A 257 5.25 -0.96 -18.10
CA GLY A 257 5.28 -2.01 -17.08
C GLY A 257 4.11 -1.98 -16.10
N LYS A 258 3.04 -1.28 -16.47
CA LYS A 258 1.82 -1.13 -15.67
C LYS A 258 0.77 -2.19 -15.99
N ASP A 259 0.90 -2.89 -17.11
CA ASP A 259 -0.05 -3.93 -17.48
C ASP A 259 0.14 -5.16 -16.60
N ILE A 260 -0.97 -5.81 -16.28
CA ILE A 260 -1.00 -7.01 -15.45
C ILE A 260 -1.37 -8.20 -16.29
N VAL A 261 -2.41 -8.07 -17.12
CA VAL A 261 -2.81 -9.10 -18.09
C VAL A 261 -2.94 -8.45 -19.46
N LYS A 262 -2.22 -9.00 -20.45
CA LYS A 262 -2.24 -8.54 -21.83
C LYS A 262 -2.41 -9.64 -22.86
N THR A 263 -2.98 -9.31 -24.02
CA THR A 263 -3.02 -10.19 -25.19
C THR A 263 -1.72 -10.15 -26.00
N PRO A 264 -1.48 -11.14 -26.87
CA PRO A 264 -0.36 -11.14 -27.81
C PRO A 264 -0.28 -9.92 -28.72
N ASP A 265 -1.41 -9.29 -29.04
CA ASP A 265 -1.47 -8.03 -29.82
C ASP A 265 -1.28 -6.78 -28.94
N SER A 266 -0.75 -6.95 -27.73
CA SER A 266 -0.42 -5.87 -26.80
C SER A 266 -1.65 -5.03 -26.43
N ARG A 267 -2.70 -5.68 -25.93
CA ARG A 267 -3.80 -4.98 -25.26
C ARG A 267 -3.94 -5.42 -23.84
N SER A 268 -4.26 -4.47 -23.00
CA SER A 268 -4.39 -4.65 -21.57
C SER A 268 -5.84 -4.90 -21.22
N TYR A 269 -6.05 -5.92 -20.38
CA TYR A 269 -7.35 -6.23 -19.76
C TYR A 269 -7.33 -5.97 -18.27
N VAL A 270 -6.13 -6.03 -17.69
CA VAL A 270 -5.90 -5.60 -16.32
C VAL A 270 -4.68 -4.71 -16.34
N ARG A 271 -4.80 -3.53 -15.76
CA ARG A 271 -3.71 -2.56 -15.66
C ARG A 271 -3.71 -1.93 -14.29
N SER A 272 -2.52 -1.62 -13.80
CA SER A 272 -2.31 -0.93 -12.55
C SER A 272 -1.71 0.45 -12.77
N ASN A 273 -1.88 1.33 -11.80
CA ASN A 273 -1.12 2.57 -11.75
C ASN A 273 -0.75 2.87 -10.31
N GLN A 274 0.25 3.73 -10.13
CA GLN A 274 0.63 4.27 -8.83
C GLN A 274 0.59 5.79 -8.93
N ILE A 275 -0.22 6.42 -8.08
CA ILE A 275 -0.39 7.87 -8.01
C ILE A 275 -0.08 8.30 -6.59
N GLY A 276 1.01 9.06 -6.43
CA GLY A 276 1.52 9.42 -5.11
C GLY A 276 1.83 8.18 -4.28
N ARG A 277 1.12 8.02 -3.16
CA ARG A 277 1.24 6.87 -2.26
C ARG A 277 0.23 5.76 -2.55
N GLY A 278 -0.81 6.06 -3.34
CA GLY A 278 -1.94 5.18 -3.63
C GLY A 278 -1.71 4.27 -4.82
N ARG A 279 -2.55 3.25 -4.93
CA ARG A 279 -2.51 2.24 -6.00
C ARG A 279 -3.85 2.21 -6.72
N THR A 280 -3.84 2.02 -8.02
CA THR A 280 -5.08 1.82 -8.78
C THR A 280 -5.00 0.55 -9.61
N ILE A 281 -6.13 -0.11 -9.78
CA ILE A 281 -6.31 -1.21 -10.73
C ILE A 281 -7.57 -0.97 -11.54
N TRP A 282 -7.45 -1.09 -12.85
CA TRP A 282 -8.58 -1.30 -13.73
C TRP A 282 -8.59 -2.75 -14.21
N LEU A 283 -9.75 -3.39 -14.16
CA LEU A 283 -10.04 -4.69 -14.73
C LEU A 283 -11.22 -4.54 -15.70
N ASN A 284 -11.04 -5.01 -16.93
CA ASN A 284 -12.08 -4.95 -17.95
C ASN A 284 -13.26 -5.83 -17.54
N ASP A 285 -14.49 -5.37 -17.77
CA ASP A 285 -15.67 -6.10 -17.33
C ASP A 285 -15.80 -7.46 -18.06
N TYR A 286 -16.52 -8.39 -17.44
CA TYR A 286 -16.70 -9.75 -17.93
C TYR A 286 -18.09 -10.29 -17.60
N ASN A 287 -18.45 -11.41 -18.26
CA ASN A 287 -19.72 -12.07 -17.98
C ASN A 287 -19.68 -12.77 -16.62
N ARG A 288 -20.54 -12.30 -15.71
CA ARG A 288 -20.68 -12.69 -14.31
C ARG A 288 -21.69 -13.82 -14.05
N VAL A 289 -22.40 -14.29 -15.08
CA VAL A 289 -23.55 -15.23 -14.92
C VAL A 289 -23.16 -16.55 -14.23
N ASP A 290 -21.88 -16.92 -14.21
CA ASP A 290 -21.41 -18.24 -13.75
C ASP A 290 -20.48 -18.23 -12.52
N HIS A 291 -20.50 -17.19 -11.66
CA HIS A 291 -19.67 -17.15 -10.42
C HIS A 291 -19.82 -18.38 -9.51
N THR A 292 -20.99 -19.02 -9.54
CA THR A 292 -21.31 -20.21 -8.71
C THR A 292 -21.03 -21.54 -9.39
N CYS A 293 -20.61 -21.53 -10.66
CA CYS A 293 -20.44 -22.74 -11.46
C CYS A 293 -19.03 -23.33 -11.25
N ALA A 294 -18.94 -24.45 -10.52
CA ALA A 294 -17.67 -25.12 -10.24
C ALA A 294 -16.92 -25.61 -11.51
N SER A 295 -17.65 -25.82 -12.61
CA SER A 295 -17.11 -26.25 -13.91
C SER A 295 -16.80 -25.09 -14.88
N CYS A 296 -17.14 -23.86 -14.53
CA CYS A 296 -16.95 -22.69 -15.39
C CYS A 296 -15.58 -22.06 -15.11
N GLY A 297 -14.52 -22.73 -15.62
CA GLY A 297 -13.13 -22.34 -15.42
C GLY A 297 -12.82 -20.85 -15.70
N PRO A 298 -13.33 -20.25 -16.80
CA PRO A 298 -13.04 -18.86 -17.14
C PRO A 298 -13.46 -17.84 -16.07
N THR A 299 -14.73 -17.85 -15.64
CA THR A 299 -15.26 -16.84 -14.70
C THR A 299 -14.51 -16.90 -13.37
N ARG A 300 -14.20 -18.11 -12.90
CA ARG A 300 -13.43 -18.34 -11.67
C ARG A 300 -11.99 -17.81 -11.77
N ASP A 301 -11.36 -17.91 -12.93
CA ASP A 301 -10.03 -17.34 -13.15
C ASP A 301 -10.06 -15.81 -13.04
N THR A 302 -11.07 -15.15 -13.60
CA THR A 302 -11.19 -13.69 -13.46
C THR A 302 -11.60 -13.27 -12.06
N ASP A 303 -12.40 -14.07 -11.35
CA ASP A 303 -12.74 -13.84 -9.94
C ASP A 303 -11.48 -13.91 -9.05
N ASN A 304 -10.67 -14.95 -9.22
CA ASN A 304 -9.39 -15.10 -8.52
C ASN A 304 -8.42 -13.96 -8.87
N LEU A 305 -8.40 -13.51 -10.13
CA LEU A 305 -7.59 -12.37 -10.57
C LEU A 305 -8.06 -11.07 -9.93
N THR A 306 -9.38 -10.87 -9.83
CA THR A 306 -9.98 -9.72 -9.16
C THR A 306 -9.61 -9.71 -7.68
N LYS A 307 -9.73 -10.86 -6.99
CA LYS A 307 -9.31 -11.02 -5.59
C LYS A 307 -7.81 -10.76 -5.41
N ALA A 308 -6.97 -11.26 -6.31
CA ALA A 308 -5.53 -11.00 -6.30
C ALA A 308 -5.20 -9.51 -6.49
N GLY A 309 -5.92 -8.83 -7.39
CA GLY A 309 -5.83 -7.38 -7.57
C GLY A 309 -6.26 -6.60 -6.32
N ILE A 310 -7.37 -7.00 -5.68
CA ILE A 310 -7.83 -6.44 -4.40
C ILE A 310 -6.75 -6.56 -3.32
N MET A 311 -6.10 -7.72 -3.21
CA MET A 311 -5.02 -7.92 -2.24
C MET A 311 -3.85 -6.95 -2.48
N TRP A 312 -3.43 -6.77 -3.73
CA TRP A 312 -2.34 -5.84 -4.05
C TRP A 312 -2.73 -4.37 -3.89
N VAL A 313 -3.93 -3.98 -4.35
CA VAL A 313 -4.39 -2.58 -4.30
C VAL A 313 -4.67 -2.12 -2.88
N SER A 314 -4.93 -3.04 -1.95
CA SER A 314 -5.06 -2.75 -0.50
C SER A 314 -3.79 -2.16 0.14
N GLY A 315 -2.69 -2.06 -0.63
CA GLY A 315 -1.44 -1.45 -0.20
C GLY A 315 -0.44 -2.43 0.41
N GLU A 316 -0.86 -3.65 0.73
CA GLU A 316 -0.03 -4.68 1.38
C GLU A 316 0.64 -4.15 2.66
N ARG A 317 -0.10 -3.35 3.45
CA ARG A 317 0.36 -2.77 4.71
C ARG A 317 -0.44 -3.33 5.87
N SER A 318 0.24 -3.61 6.97
CA SER A 318 -0.36 -4.01 8.25
C SER A 318 0.36 -3.26 9.36
N LYS A 319 -0.33 -2.35 10.05
CA LYS A 319 0.21 -1.64 11.21
C LYS A 319 -0.26 -2.32 12.50
N LEU A 320 0.60 -2.37 13.51
CA LEU A 320 0.29 -2.98 14.81
C LEU A 320 -0.41 -2.04 15.79
N ASP A 321 -0.32 -0.75 15.54
CA ASP A 321 -0.82 0.27 16.45
C ASP A 321 -2.35 0.15 16.59
N MET A 322 -2.82 -0.32 17.75
CA MET A 322 -4.25 -0.29 18.12
C MET A 322 -4.77 1.15 18.29
N ILE A 323 -3.87 2.11 18.48
CA ILE A 323 -4.13 3.55 18.57
C ILE A 323 -3.10 4.20 17.67
N GLU A 324 -3.51 4.96 16.66
CA GLU A 324 -2.58 5.66 15.78
C GLU A 324 -1.70 6.59 16.60
N LYS A 325 -0.43 6.21 16.78
CA LYS A 325 0.54 7.06 17.47
C LYS A 325 1.25 7.91 16.44
N THR A 326 1.09 9.23 16.54
CA THR A 326 1.91 10.17 15.79
C THR A 326 3.30 10.15 16.41
N PRO A 327 4.36 9.74 15.67
CA PRO A 327 5.70 9.73 16.22
C PRO A 327 6.10 11.12 16.69
N ALA A 328 6.82 11.19 17.81
CA ALA A 328 7.40 12.45 18.25
C ALA A 328 8.36 13.02 17.17
N PRO A 329 8.65 14.34 17.19
CA PRO A 329 9.56 14.96 16.21
C PRO A 329 10.94 14.29 16.14
N VAL A 330 11.40 13.72 17.24
CA VAL A 330 12.58 12.85 17.29
C VAL A 330 12.11 11.40 17.31
N ASN A 331 12.21 10.75 16.15
CA ASN A 331 11.93 9.34 15.96
C ASN A 331 13.01 8.72 15.07
N PHE A 332 13.16 7.41 15.17
CA PHE A 332 14.00 6.64 14.26
C PHE A 332 13.22 5.46 13.70
N LYS A 333 13.39 5.18 12.41
CA LYS A 333 12.76 4.07 11.70
C LYS A 333 13.83 3.10 11.21
N SER A 334 13.82 1.88 11.76
CA SER A 334 14.61 0.75 11.28
C SER A 334 13.75 -0.20 10.45
N SER A 335 14.35 -0.92 9.51
CA SER A 335 13.66 -1.82 8.59
C SER A 335 14.46 -3.10 8.38
N ILE A 336 13.78 -4.25 8.36
CA ILE A 336 14.39 -5.55 8.04
C ILE A 336 13.59 -6.28 6.96
N PHE A 337 14.31 -6.93 6.03
CA PHE A 337 13.72 -7.85 5.07
C PHE A 337 13.57 -9.23 5.71
N VAL A 338 12.35 -9.75 5.69
CA VAL A 338 12.05 -11.09 6.18
C VAL A 338 11.81 -12.02 5.00
N PHE A 339 12.54 -13.14 4.98
CA PHE A 339 12.47 -14.16 3.93
C PHE A 339 11.78 -15.42 4.49
N ASP A 340 10.45 -15.43 4.47
CA ASP A 340 9.64 -16.51 5.07
C ASP A 340 8.54 -16.96 4.10
N GLY A 341 8.98 -17.53 2.98
CA GLY A 341 8.13 -17.93 1.85
C GLY A 341 7.69 -16.77 0.96
N ASP A 342 7.43 -15.59 1.53
CA ASP A 342 7.41 -14.29 0.83
C ASP A 342 8.49 -13.37 1.39
N VAL A 343 8.92 -12.43 0.55
CA VAL A 343 9.72 -11.28 0.99
C VAL A 343 8.76 -10.20 1.43
N TYR A 344 8.91 -9.76 2.68
CA TYR A 344 8.21 -8.61 3.23
C TYR A 344 9.15 -7.78 4.10
N ILE A 345 8.80 -6.52 4.31
CA ILE A 345 9.58 -5.58 5.11
C ILE A 345 8.85 -5.37 6.43
N VAL A 346 9.55 -5.50 7.54
CA VAL A 346 9.06 -5.05 8.84
C VAL A 346 9.80 -3.78 9.19
N ASP A 347 9.04 -2.72 9.41
CA ASP A 347 9.54 -1.45 9.89
C ASP A 347 9.23 -1.30 11.39
N LEU A 348 10.24 -0.94 12.16
CA LEU A 348 10.10 -0.52 13.55
C LEU A 348 10.40 0.97 13.64
N THR A 349 9.41 1.76 14.02
CA THR A 349 9.58 3.17 14.36
C THR A 349 9.57 3.31 15.86
N ILE A 350 10.60 3.91 16.45
CA ILE A 350 10.65 4.22 17.89
C ILE A 350 10.83 5.71 18.14
N TRP A 351 10.31 6.20 19.25
CA TRP A 351 10.44 7.61 19.66
C TRP A 351 10.37 7.76 21.18
N ARG A 352 10.87 8.87 21.72
CA ARG A 352 10.81 9.14 23.17
C ARG A 352 9.44 9.73 23.56
N ILE A 353 8.90 9.27 24.67
CA ILE A 353 7.60 9.71 25.22
C ILE A 353 7.75 11.02 26.02
N PHE A 354 8.91 11.23 26.64
CA PHE A 354 9.20 12.39 27.48
C PHE A 354 10.41 13.15 26.91
N PHE A 355 10.26 14.46 26.73
CA PHE A 355 11.34 15.42 26.42
C PHE A 355 11.70 16.22 27.66
#